data_AF-A0A1X7U706-F1
#
_entry.id   AF-A0A1X7U706-F1
#
_cell.length_a   1.000
_cell.length_b   1.000
_cell.length_c   1.000
_cell.angle_alpha   90.00
_cell.angle_beta   90.00
_cell.angle_gamma   90.00
#
_symmetry.space_group_name_H-M   'P 1'
#
loop_
_entity.id
_entity.type
_entity.pdbx_description
1 polymer ?
#
loop_
_entity_poly.entity_id
_entity_poly.type
_entity_poly.pdbx_seq_one_letter_code
_entity_poly.pdbx_strand_id
1 'polypeptide(L)' 'MIALDYQPFFIMDDVGFNRLLEVLQPLYKIRTRKYFTETVLPNIYGSTKQKKVISSRIMQVCMFKKLMAPALEM' A
#
# COMPACT_ATOMS: atom_id res chain seq x y z
N MET A 1 -4.93 7.75 -10.83
CA MET A 1 -6.31 7.37 -11.19
C MET A 1 -6.95 6.47 -10.15
N ILE A 2 -6.73 5.15 -10.12
CA ILE A 2 -7.56 4.23 -9.28
C ILE A 2 -7.69 4.63 -7.80
N ALA A 3 -6.58 4.83 -7.09
CA ALA A 3 -6.64 5.21 -5.66
C ALA A 3 -6.97 6.70 -5.44
N LEU A 4 -6.64 7.55 -6.42
CA LEU A 4 -6.85 9.00 -6.33
C LEU A 4 -8.32 9.37 -6.58
N ASP A 5 -8.95 8.67 -7.53
CA ASP A 5 -10.31 8.90 -8.02
C ASP A 5 -11.32 7.91 -7.41
N TYR A 6 -10.88 7.10 -6.43
CA TYR A 6 -11.69 6.08 -5.77
C TYR A 6 -12.39 5.11 -6.73
N GLN A 7 -11.74 4.78 -7.86
CA GLN A 7 -12.35 3.89 -8.85
C GLN A 7 -12.40 2.45 -8.32
N PRO A 8 -13.51 1.73 -8.58
CA PRO A 8 -13.59 0.33 -8.24
C PRO A 8 -12.67 -0.52 -9.14
N PHE A 9 -12.17 -1.63 -8.61
CA PHE A 9 -11.37 -2.58 -9.39
C PHE A 9 -12.14 -3.27 -10.54
N PHE A 10 -13.42 -2.98 -10.71
CA PHE A 10 -14.23 -3.47 -11.83
C PHE A 10 -13.66 -3.04 -13.19
N ILE A 11 -13.01 -1.88 -13.25
CA ILE A 11 -12.36 -1.38 -14.47
C ILE A 11 -11.31 -2.35 -15.04
N MET A 12 -10.72 -3.22 -14.22
CA MET A 12 -9.73 -4.21 -14.66
C MET A 12 -10.33 -5.29 -15.57
N ASP A 13 -11.63 -5.57 -15.40
CA ASP A 13 -12.34 -6.57 -16.21
C ASP A 13 -13.13 -5.91 -17.36
N ASP A 14 -13.07 -4.58 -17.50
CA ASP A 14 -13.76 -3.83 -18.55
C ASP A 14 -13.10 -4.05 -19.93
N VAL A 15 -13.90 -4.41 -20.92
CA VAL A 15 -13.42 -4.75 -22.26
C VAL A 15 -12.87 -3.51 -22.99
N GLY A 16 -13.51 -2.35 -22.83
CA GLY A 16 -13.07 -1.11 -23.47
C GLY A 16 -11.75 -0.62 -22.90
N PHE A 17 -11.60 -0.68 -21.58
CA PHE A 17 -10.36 -0.36 -20.89
C PHE A 17 -9.21 -1.28 -21.28
N ASN A 18 -9.45 -2.59 -21.34
CA ASN A 18 -8.44 -3.56 -21.77
C ASN A 18 -8.01 -3.33 -23.23
N ARG A 19 -8.96 -3.08 -24.15
CA ARG A 19 -8.63 -2.73 -25.54
C ARG A 19 -7.82 -1.45 -25.65
N LEU A 20 -8.16 -0.42 -24.87
CA LEU A 20 -7.39 0.82 -24.83
C LEU A 20 -5.95 0.55 -24.39
N LEU A 21 -5.76 -0.25 -23.35
CA LEU A 21 -4.42 -0.61 -22.87
C LEU A 21 -3.64 -1.48 -23.84
N GLU A 22 -4.30 -2.38 -24.58
CA GLU A 22 -3.68 -3.15 -25.65
C GLU A 22 -3.13 -2.24 -26.75
N VAL A 23 -3.85 -1.15 -27.08
CA VAL A 23 -3.37 -0.15 -28.04
C VAL A 23 -2.21 0.66 -27.48
N LEU A 24 -2.31 1.12 -26.22
CA LEU A 24 -1.30 1.99 -25.61
C LEU A 24 -0.01 1.25 -25.25
N GLN A 25 -0.13 0.04 -24.71
CA GLN A 25 0.99 -0.79 -24.25
C GLN A 25 0.64 -2.29 -24.32
N PRO A 26 0.77 -2.92 -25.51
CA PRO A 26 0.32 -4.30 -25.74
C PRO A 26 1.03 -5.37 -24.92
N LEU A 27 2.23 -5.08 -24.40
CA LEU A 27 2.98 -5.99 -23.54
C LEU A 27 2.49 -5.99 -22.09
N TYR A 28 1.63 -5.04 -21.71
CA TYR A 28 1.10 -4.93 -20.36
C TYR A 28 -0.15 -5.78 -20.19
N LYS A 29 0.00 -6.97 -19.59
CA LYS A 29 -1.12 -7.84 -19.24
C LYS A 29 -1.67 -7.47 -17.87
N ILE A 30 -2.82 -6.81 -17.83
CA ILE A 30 -3.55 -6.58 -16.59
C ILE A 30 -4.00 -7.90 -15.98
N ARG A 31 -3.82 -8.01 -14.66
CA ARG A 31 -4.33 -9.14 -13.87
C ARG A 31 -5.81 -8.91 -13.55
N THR A 32 -6.56 -9.99 -13.38
CA THR A 32 -7.99 -9.92 -13.07
C THR A 32 -8.28 -9.19 -11.76
N ARG A 33 -9.47 -8.60 -11.64
CA ARG A 33 -9.95 -8.00 -10.39
C ARG A 33 -9.79 -8.92 -9.18
N LYS A 34 -10.04 -10.22 -9.37
CA LYS A 34 -9.93 -11.24 -8.32
C LYS A 34 -8.52 -11.28 -7.72
N TYR A 35 -7.48 -11.26 -8.56
CA TYR A 35 -6.09 -11.24 -8.10
C TYR A 35 -5.77 -10.00 -7.26
N PHE A 36 -6.27 -8.83 -7.67
CA PHE A 36 -6.09 -7.61 -6.89
C PHE A 36 -6.78 -7.70 -5.52
N THR A 37 -7.99 -8.23 -5.48
CA THR A 37 -8.81 -8.32 -4.26
C THR A 37 -8.27 -9.36 -3.28
N GLU A 38 -7.87 -10.53 -3.77
CA GLU A 38 -7.51 -11.68 -2.93
C GLU A 38 -6.02 -11.74 -2.61
N THR A 39 -5.16 -11.15 -3.45
CA THR A 39 -3.70 -11.24 -3.29
C THR A 39 -3.07 -9.88 -3.01
N VAL A 40 -3.28 -8.92 -3.91
CA VAL A 40 -2.54 -7.64 -3.84
C VAL A 40 -3.00 -6.81 -2.64
N LEU A 41 -4.31 -6.63 -2.46
CA LEU A 41 -4.87 -5.77 -1.42
C LEU A 41 -4.53 -6.25 0.01
N PRO A 42 -4.70 -7.56 0.35
CA PRO A 42 -4.32 -8.06 1.67
C PRO A 42 -2.81 -7.92 1.94
N ASN A 43 -1.97 -8.17 0.93
CA ASN A 43 -0.51 -8.03 1.05
C ASN A 43 -0.09 -6.57 1.31
N ILE A 44 -0.63 -5.62 0.55
CA ILE A 44 -0.34 -4.20 0.74
C ILE A 44 -0.80 -3.75 2.13
N TYR A 45 -2.01 -4.12 2.54
CA TYR A 45 -2.55 -3.75 3.85
C TYR A 45 -1.71 -4.35 4.98
N GLY A 46 -1.37 -5.64 4.91
CA GLY A 46 -0.54 -6.32 5.89
C GLY A 46 0.84 -5.66 6.05
N SER A 47 1.53 -5.41 4.93
CA SER A 47 2.84 -4.77 4.95
C SER A 47 2.80 -3.34 5.52
N THR A 48 1.76 -2.57 5.18
CA THR A 48 1.60 -1.20 5.65
C THR A 48 1.24 -1.15 7.13
N LYS A 49 0.37 -2.04 7.58
CA LYS A 49 0.02 -2.20 9.01
C LYS A 49 1.26 -2.54 9.82
N GLN A 50 2.10 -3.47 9.36
CA GLN A 50 3.35 -3.81 10.03
C GLN A 50 4.30 -2.62 10.12
N LYS A 51 4.50 -1.88 9.02
CA LYS A 51 5.32 -0.65 9.02
C LYS A 51 4.82 0.37 10.03
N LYS A 52 3.50 0.57 10.12
CA LYS A 52 2.88 1.49 11.11
C LYS A 52 3.15 1.05 12.55
N VAL A 53 3.02 -0.25 12.84
CA VAL A 53 3.30 -0.82 14.18
C VAL A 53 4.78 -0.67 14.55
N ILE A 54 5.69 -0.94 13.60
CA ILE A 54 7.12 -0.78 13.84
C ILE A 54 7.46 0.69 14.08
N SER A 55 6.92 1.59 13.23
CA SER A 55 7.13 3.03 13.37
C SER A 55 6.61 3.56 14.71
N SER A 56 5.43 3.12 15.17
CA SER A 56 4.91 3.54 16.49
C SER A 56 5.78 3.03 17.64
N ARG A 57 6.28 1.79 17.56
CA ARG A 57 7.21 1.24 18.57
C ARG A 57 8.54 1.99 18.60
N ILE A 58 9.11 2.28 17.43
CA ILE A 58 10.35 3.08 17.33
C ILE A 58 10.11 4.45 17.95
N MET A 59 9.00 5.13 17.62
CA MET A 59 8.65 6.42 18.21
C MET A 59 8.52 6.36 19.73
N GLN A 60 7.90 5.31 20.28
CA GLN A 60 7.82 5.12 21.73
C GLN A 60 9.21 4.97 22.37
N VAL A 61 10.09 4.15 21.80
CA VAL A 61 11.45 3.94 22.33
C VAL A 61 12.28 5.23 22.23
N CYS A 62 12.23 5.92 21.08
CA CYS A 62 12.94 7.18 20.88
C CYS A 62 12.46 8.27 21.84
N MET A 63 11.15 8.38 22.06
CA MET A 63 10.57 9.32 23.03
C MET A 63 11.02 8.99 24.46
N PHE A 64 11.00 7.71 24.85
CA PHE A 64 11.41 7.30 26.19
C PHE A 64 12.90 7.54 26.45
N LYS A 65 13.77 7.22 25.49
CA LYS A 65 15.21 7.56 25.57
C LYS A 65 15.43 9.06 25.69
N LYS A 66 14.67 9.87 24.93
CA LYS A 66 14.77 11.34 24.99
C LYS A 66 14.31 11.89 26.35
N LEU A 67 13.32 11.26 26.98
CA LEU A 67 12.85 11.61 28.32
C LEU A 67 13.86 11.25 29.43
N MET A 68 14.59 10.13 29.27
CA MET A 68 15.59 9.63 30.21
C MET A 68 16.98 10.28 30.04
N ALA A 69 17.24 10.94 28.91
CA ALA A 69 18.51 11.62 28.63
C ALA A 69 18.97 12.60 29.73
N PRO A 70 18.12 13.50 30.27
CA PRO A 70 18.53 14.41 31.35
C PRO A 70 18.74 13.73 32.71
N ALA A 71 18.30 12.48 32.90
CA ALA A 71 18.45 11.75 34.17
C ALA A 71 19.80 11.02 34.29
N LEU A 72 20.59 10.98 33.22
CA LEU A 72 21.89 10.26 33.15
C LEU A 72 23.10 11.21 33.12
N GLU A 73 22.89 12.53 33.07
CA GLU A 73 23.94 13.56 33.07
C GLU A 73 24.14 14.25 34.44
N MET A 74 23.56 13.69 35.52
CA MET A 74 23.89 14.02 36.92
C MET A 74 24.64 12.86 37.57
#